data_AF-A0A1L8D109-F1
#
_entry.id   AF-A0A1L8D109-F1
#
_cell.length_a   1.000
_cell.length_b   1.000
_cell.length_c   1.000
_cell.angle_alpha   90.00
_cell.angle_beta   90.00
_cell.angle_gamma   90.00
#
_symmetry.space_group_name_H-M   'P 1'
#
loop_
_entity.id
_entity.type
_entity.pdbx_description
1 polymer ?
#
loop_
_entity_poly.entity_id
_entity_poly.type
_entity_poly.pdbx_seq_one_letter_code
_entity_poly.pdbx_strand_id
1 'polypeptide(L)'
;MKNKILIGLGTALLLALLLSPFASANPDGLDRVLKDFGLEERSKTILVSPAADYVFPGIKNEKLATGIAGVFGTLLTFGVAWFIGKKLVSR
;
A
#
# COMPACT_ATOMS: atom_id res chain seq x y z
N MET A 1 10.41 -16.22 19.43
CA MET A 1 10.52 -15.43 18.17
C MET A 1 9.18 -15.25 17.46
N LYS A 2 8.36 -16.31 17.32
CA LYS A 2 7.04 -16.24 16.66
C LYS A 2 6.13 -15.12 17.21
N ASN A 3 6.06 -14.96 18.54
CA ASN A 3 5.22 -13.91 19.15
C ASN A 3 5.65 -12.50 18.74
N LYS A 4 6.94 -12.22 18.59
CA LYS A 4 7.43 -10.90 18.16
C LYS A 4 7.02 -10.61 16.70
N ILE A 5 7.04 -11.63 15.84
CA ILE A 5 6.60 -11.51 14.44
C ILE A 5 5.09 -11.25 14.38
N LEU A 6 4.29 -12.00 15.14
CA LEU A 6 2.85 -11.78 15.20
C LEU A 6 2.50 -10.40 15.75
N ILE A 7 3.18 -9.95 16.80
CA ILE A 7 2.99 -8.60 17.35
C ILE A 7 3.35 -7.55 16.30
N GLY A 8 4.50 -7.67 15.63
CA GLY A 8 4.92 -6.74 14.58
C GLY A 8 3.94 -6.68 13.41
N LEU A 9 3.48 -7.84 12.93
CA LEU A 9 2.48 -7.92 11.86
C LEU A 9 1.14 -7.33 12.32
N GLY A 10 0.69 -7.63 13.54
CA GLY A 10 -0.53 -7.09 14.12
C GLY A 10 -0.49 -5.56 14.21
N THR A 11 0.63 -5.00 14.69
CA THR A 11 0.84 -3.55 14.72
C THR A 11 0.80 -2.95 13.32
N ALA A 12 1.50 -3.55 12.35
CA ALA A 12 1.49 -3.06 10.97
C ALA A 12 0.08 -3.04 10.37
N LEU A 13 -0.71 -4.10 10.59
CA LEU A 13 -2.10 -4.17 10.12
C LEU A 13 -3.01 -3.14 10.79
N LEU A 14 -2.83 -2.89 12.09
CA LEU A 14 -3.57 -1.84 12.80
C LEU A 14 -3.26 -0.46 12.25
N LEU A 15 -1.98 -0.14 12.02
CA LEU A 15 -1.57 1.14 11.43
C LEU A 15 -2.11 1.27 10.00
N ALA A 16 -2.01 0.21 9.20
CA ALA A 16 -2.51 0.19 7.83
C ALA A 16 -4.03 0.39 7.76
N LEU A 17 -4.80 -0.20 8.68
CA LEU A 17 -6.26 -0.08 8.66
C LEU A 17 -6.75 1.24 9.26
N LEU A 18 -6.16 1.68 10.37
CA LEU A 18 -6.71 2.78 11.18
C LEU A 18 -6.05 4.13 10.91
N LEU A 19 -4.76 4.17 10.59
CA LEU A 19 -4.04 5.44 10.40
C LEU A 19 -3.89 5.84 8.93
N SER A 20 -3.77 4.88 8.01
CA SER A 20 -3.67 5.18 6.58
C SER A 20 -4.83 6.02 6.00
N PRO A 21 -6.09 5.90 6.47
CA PRO A 21 -7.19 6.73 5.96
C PRO A 21 -7.08 8.21 6.35
N PHE A 22 -6.14 8.55 7.23
CA PHE A 22 -5.82 9.91 7.66
C PHE A 22 -4.53 10.42 7.01
N ALA A 23 -4.01 9.73 5.99
CA ALA A 23 -2.89 10.22 5.21
C ALA A 23 -3.21 11.58 4.57
N SER A 24 -2.17 12.41 4.44
CA SER A 24 -2.29 13.74 3.85
C SER A 24 -2.78 13.66 2.40
N ALA A 25 -3.74 14.51 2.05
CA ALA A 25 -4.25 14.65 0.68
C ALA A 25 -3.36 15.57 -0.21
N ASN A 26 -2.30 16.16 0.33
CA ASN A 26 -1.37 16.96 -0.44
C ASN A 26 -0.63 16.11 -1.48
N PRO A 27 -0.31 16.66 -2.67
CA PRO A 27 0.45 15.95 -3.69
C PRO A 27 1.80 15.55 -3.11
N ASP A 28 2.24 14.33 -3.45
CA ASP A 28 3.55 13.87 -3.08
C ASP A 28 4.63 14.61 -3.89
N GLY A 29 5.91 14.29 -3.64
CA GLY A 29 7.01 14.96 -4.31
C GLY A 29 7.02 14.76 -5.84
N LEU A 30 6.50 13.63 -6.32
CA LEU A 30 6.44 13.33 -7.75
C LEU A 30 5.30 14.13 -8.40
N ASP A 31 4.11 14.03 -7.84
CA ASP A 31 2.91 14.71 -8.33
C ASP A 31 3.07 16.23 -8.28
N ARG A 32 3.69 16.74 -7.21
CA ARG A 32 3.95 18.17 -7.06
C ARG A 32 4.89 18.70 -8.15
N VAL A 33 5.96 17.96 -8.46
CA VAL A 33 6.87 18.35 -9.56
C VAL A 33 6.15 18.27 -10.90
N LEU A 34 5.36 17.23 -11.14
CA LEU A 34 4.58 17.13 -12.37
C LEU A 34 3.62 18.32 -12.53
N LYS A 35 2.98 18.75 -11.44
CA LYS A 35 2.11 19.93 -11.42
C LYS A 35 2.85 21.23 -11.66
N ASP A 36 3.96 21.46 -10.95
CA ASP A 36 4.74 22.70 -11.03
C ASP A 36 5.30 22.92 -12.45
N PHE A 37 5.63 21.85 -13.18
CA PHE A 37 6.12 21.91 -14.56
C PHE A 37 5.03 21.72 -15.63
N GLY A 38 3.76 21.54 -15.24
CA GLY A 38 2.64 21.33 -16.18
C GLY A 38 2.77 20.04 -17.01
N LEU A 39 3.40 19.00 -16.44
CA LEU A 39 3.66 17.72 -17.10
C LEU A 39 2.66 16.62 -16.72
N GLU A 40 1.62 16.94 -15.94
CA GLU A 40 0.58 15.99 -15.53
C GLU A 40 -0.03 15.24 -16.73
N GLU A 41 -0.35 15.94 -17.84
CA GLU A 41 -0.93 15.27 -19.02
C GLU A 41 0.04 14.31 -19.74
N ARG A 42 1.35 14.43 -19.47
CA ARG A 42 2.35 13.51 -20.00
C ARG A 42 2.50 12.25 -19.17
N SER A 43 1.94 12.19 -17.95
CA SER A 43 1.94 10.98 -17.15
C SER A 43 0.94 9.98 -17.73
N LYS A 44 1.42 9.15 -18.67
CA LYS A 44 0.64 8.04 -19.22
C LYS A 44 0.77 6.81 -18.34
N THR A 45 -0.36 6.25 -17.93
CA THR A 45 -0.42 4.95 -17.26
C THR A 45 -0.05 3.85 -18.26
N ILE A 46 1.18 3.34 -18.16
CA ILE A 46 1.67 2.24 -19.01
C ILE A 46 1.12 0.88 -18.53
N LEU A 47 0.86 0.77 -17.23
CA LEU A 47 0.36 -0.46 -16.61
C LEU A 47 -0.79 -0.11 -15.65
N VAL A 48 -1.94 -0.76 -15.83
CA VAL A 48 -3.10 -0.55 -14.98
C VAL A 48 -2.87 -1.26 -13.64
N SER A 49 -2.82 -0.49 -12.55
CA SER A 49 -2.76 -1.04 -11.20
C SER A 49 -4.15 -1.47 -10.74
N PRO A 50 -4.30 -2.66 -10.10
CA PRO A 50 -5.58 -3.10 -9.51
C PRO A 50 -6.12 -2.19 -8.40
N ALA A 51 -5.24 -1.40 -7.78
CA ALA A 51 -5.58 -0.47 -6.70
C ALA A 51 -4.81 0.85 -6.86
N ALA A 52 -4.95 1.50 -8.02
CA ALA A 52 -4.40 2.84 -8.24
C ALA A 52 -4.94 3.82 -7.19
N ASP A 53 -4.07 4.69 -6.68
CA ASP A 53 -4.39 5.69 -5.64
C ASP A 53 -5.08 5.10 -4.40
N TYR A 54 -4.79 3.83 -4.09
CA TYR A 54 -5.41 3.08 -3.00
C TYR A 54 -6.93 2.93 -3.10
N VAL A 55 -7.50 3.15 -4.30
CA VAL A 55 -8.90 2.91 -4.60
C VAL A 55 -9.09 1.42 -4.86
N PHE A 56 -10.08 0.82 -4.21
CA PHE A 56 -10.41 -0.59 -4.39
C PHE A 56 -11.74 -0.75 -5.15
N PRO A 57 -11.80 -1.59 -6.19
CA PRO A 57 -13.02 -1.79 -6.95
C PRO A 57 -14.14 -2.31 -6.03
N GLY A 58 -15.31 -1.65 -6.08
CA GLY A 58 -16.48 -2.01 -5.28
C GLY A 58 -16.60 -1.28 -3.93
N ILE A 59 -15.62 -0.49 -3.52
CA ILE A 59 -15.68 0.31 -2.28
C ILE A 59 -15.78 1.79 -2.62
N LYS A 60 -16.93 2.40 -2.30
CA LYS A 60 -17.20 3.83 -2.58
C LYS A 60 -16.55 4.79 -1.57
N ASN A 61 -16.26 4.31 -0.37
CA ASN A 61 -15.69 5.14 0.69
C ASN A 61 -14.16 5.10 0.58
N GLU A 62 -13.56 6.20 0.11
CA GLU A 62 -12.11 6.34 -0.10
C GLU A 62 -11.31 5.96 1.15
N LYS A 63 -11.72 6.42 2.33
CA LYS A 63 -11.03 6.10 3.60
C LYS A 63 -11.01 4.60 3.89
N LEU A 64 -12.14 3.92 3.66
CA LEU A 64 -12.22 2.48 3.82
C LEU A 64 -11.43 1.74 2.73
N ALA A 65 -11.45 2.24 1.49
CA ALA A 65 -10.66 1.70 0.40
C ALA A 65 -9.16 1.78 0.70
N THR A 66 -8.66 2.93 1.18
CA THR A 66 -7.26 3.11 1.59
C THR A 66 -6.84 2.14 2.68
N GLY A 67 -7.67 2.00 3.73
CA GLY A 67 -7.40 1.06 4.82
C GLY A 67 -7.32 -0.39 4.34
N ILE A 68 -8.25 -0.80 3.46
CA ILE A 68 -8.30 -2.15 2.91
C ILE A 68 -7.12 -2.40 1.95
N ALA A 69 -6.78 -1.43 1.12
CA ALA A 69 -5.61 -1.48 0.25
C ALA A 69 -4.31 -1.65 1.07
N GLY A 70 -4.19 -0.91 2.18
CA GLY A 70 -3.06 -1.01 3.09
C GLY A 70 -2.96 -2.38 3.77
N VAL A 71 -4.08 -2.94 4.24
CA VAL A 71 -4.13 -4.28 4.84
C VAL A 71 -3.74 -5.34 3.80
N PHE A 72 -4.33 -5.29 2.61
CA PHE A 72 -4.06 -6.24 1.54
C PHE A 72 -2.59 -6.19 1.11
N GLY A 73 -2.05 -4.99 0.87
CA GLY A 73 -0.65 -4.80 0.52
C GLY A 73 0.30 -5.33 1.62
N THR A 74 0.01 -5.05 2.89
CA THR A 74 0.83 -5.52 4.02
C THR A 74 0.88 -7.04 4.08
N LEU A 75 -0.27 -7.71 3.96
CA LEU A 75 -0.36 -9.17 3.95
C LEU A 75 0.37 -9.77 2.74
N LEU A 76 0.21 -9.17 1.56
CA LEU A 76 0.87 -9.63 0.34
C LEU A 76 2.40 -9.53 0.47
N THR A 77 2.91 -8.37 0.88
CA THR A 77 4.36 -8.16 1.07
C THR A 77 4.94 -9.11 2.12
N PHE A 78 4.27 -9.24 3.27
CA PHE A 78 4.70 -10.16 4.32
C PHE A 78 4.68 -11.62 3.85
N GLY A 79 3.61 -12.04 3.16
CA GLY A 79 3.46 -13.39 2.62
C GLY A 79 4.54 -13.73 1.59
N VAL A 80 4.82 -12.82 0.66
CA VAL A 80 5.90 -12.99 -0.34
C VAL A 80 7.27 -13.08 0.34
N ALA A 81 7.59 -12.15 1.24
CA ALA A 81 8.87 -12.14 1.96
C ALA A 81 9.06 -13.43 2.78
N TRP A 82 8.01 -13.87 3.49
CA TRP A 82 8.05 -15.11 4.26
C TRP A 82 8.21 -16.33 3.35
N PHE A 83 7.47 -16.41 2.24
CA PHE A 83 7.58 -17.52 1.31
C PHE A 83 8.98 -17.64 0.71
N ILE A 84 9.56 -16.52 0.26
CA ILE A 84 10.93 -16.46 -0.26
C ILE A 84 11.92 -16.88 0.83
N GLY A 85 11.84 -16.30 2.03
CA GLY A 85 12.71 -16.64 3.14
C GLY A 85 12.64 -18.11 3.52
N LYS A 86 11.44 -18.69 3.56
CA LYS A 86 11.25 -20.12 3.82
C LYS A 86 11.87 -20.98 2.73
N LYS A 87 11.70 -20.62 1.45
CA LYS A 87 12.30 -21.37 0.32
C LYS A 87 13.82 -21.29 0.29
N LEU A 88 14.41 -20.15 0.67
CA LEU A 88 15.86 -19.95 0.70
C LEU A 88 16.53 -20.65 1.89
N VAL A 89 15.89 -20.63 3.07
CA VAL A 89 16.42 -21.25 4.30
C VAL A 89 16.15 -22.76 4.36
N SER A 90 15.13 -23.25 3.64
CA SER A 90 14.80 -24.69 3.58
C SER A 90 15.65 -25.47 2.55
N ARG A 91 16.67 -24.85 1.96
CA ARG A 91 17.72 -25.50 1.18
C ARG A 91 18.95 -25.68 2.06
#